data_AF-A0A8J8GEQ5-F1
#
_entry.id   AF-A0A8J8GEQ5-F1
#
_cell.length_a   1.000
_cell.length_b   1.000
_cell.length_c   1.000
_cell.angle_alpha   90.00
_cell.angle_beta   90.00
_cell.angle_gamma   90.00
#
_symmetry.space_group_name_H-M   'P 1'
#
loop_
_entity.id
_entity.type
_entity.pdbx_description
1 polymer ?
#
loop_
_entity_poly.entity_id
_entity_poly.type
_entity_poly.pdbx_seq_one_letter_code
_entity_poly.pdbx_strand_id
1 'polypeptide(L)'
;MDIDHLVEEIVKELTNKHAMKNSNDKYLVPIGVSGRHCHLTKSDFEKLFGSEASLTKKADLSQPGQFAANETVTIAGPKGSIQNVRILGPLRRKTQVEISLTDARKLGVTPPIRESGELMDSSPVTIIGPKGSIYLKEGLIIAQAHIHMNPEDAVRFNVKDGEFVRVKIINESRPISFEKVKVRVSPNFVLEMHIDTDEANAADVKPGTFGKLFKLGGPI
;
A
#
# COMPACT_ATOMS: atom_id res chain seq x y z
N MET A 1 -19.31 9.70 11.44
CA MET A 1 -18.74 8.34 11.46
C MET A 1 -19.93 7.41 11.37
N ASP A 2 -20.03 6.67 10.28
CA ASP A 2 -21.16 5.79 10.02
C ASP A 2 -21.13 4.59 11.00
N ILE A 3 -22.29 4.16 11.50
CA ILE A 3 -22.37 3.01 12.42
C ILE A 3 -21.81 1.78 11.72
N ASP A 4 -22.08 1.63 10.42
CA ASP A 4 -21.60 0.50 9.63
C ASP A 4 -20.07 0.45 9.54
N HIS A 5 -19.41 1.62 9.46
CA HIS A 5 -17.95 1.70 9.44
C HIS A 5 -17.32 1.31 10.77
N LEU A 6 -17.93 1.74 11.89
CA LEU A 6 -17.46 1.36 13.23
C LEU A 6 -17.66 -0.14 13.49
N VAL A 7 -18.76 -0.71 12.99
CA VAL A 7 -19.01 -2.15 13.08
C VAL A 7 -17.97 -2.92 12.26
N GLU A 8 -17.63 -2.50 11.05
CA GLU A 8 -16.57 -3.12 10.24
C GLU A 8 -15.20 -3.06 10.93
N GLU A 9 -14.84 -1.91 11.52
CA GLU A 9 -13.58 -1.77 12.26
C GLU A 9 -13.52 -2.70 13.49
N ILE A 10 -14.58 -2.74 14.28
CA ILE A 10 -14.67 -3.60 15.46
C ILE A 10 -14.64 -5.08 15.06
N VAL A 11 -15.36 -5.46 14.01
CA VAL A 11 -15.35 -6.84 13.49
C VAL A 11 -13.95 -7.20 13.00
N LYS A 12 -13.26 -6.31 12.26
CA LYS A 12 -11.89 -6.53 11.81
C LYS A 12 -10.94 -6.71 13.00
N GLU A 13 -11.03 -5.86 14.01
CA GLU A 13 -10.18 -5.92 15.21
C GLU A 13 -10.41 -7.21 16.02
N LEU A 14 -11.67 -7.59 16.24
CA LEU A 14 -12.04 -8.81 16.95
C LEU A 14 -11.65 -10.07 16.18
N THR A 15 -11.83 -10.09 14.87
CA THR A 15 -11.44 -11.22 14.00
C THR A 15 -9.93 -11.38 13.98
N ASN A 16 -9.18 -10.26 13.87
CA ASN A 16 -7.71 -10.28 13.96
C ASN A 16 -7.24 -10.80 15.33
N LYS A 17 -7.84 -10.32 16.42
CA LYS A 17 -7.53 -10.79 17.78
C LYS A 17 -7.86 -12.28 17.95
N HIS A 18 -8.98 -12.75 17.43
CA HIS A 18 -9.42 -14.14 17.56
C HIS A 18 -8.59 -15.10 16.69
N ALA A 19 -8.26 -14.72 15.46
CA ALA A 19 -7.36 -15.46 14.59
C ALA A 19 -5.97 -15.61 15.22
N MET A 20 -5.39 -14.51 15.73
CA MET A 20 -4.11 -14.52 16.46
C MET A 20 -4.14 -15.37 17.74
N LYS A 21 -5.29 -15.44 18.44
CA LYS A 21 -5.43 -16.19 19.70
C LYS A 21 -5.65 -17.69 19.50
N ASN A 22 -6.24 -18.09 18.36
CA ASN A 22 -6.53 -19.50 18.05
C ASN A 22 -5.52 -20.15 17.09
N SER A 23 -4.74 -19.37 16.33
CA SER A 23 -3.66 -19.94 15.53
C SER A 23 -2.43 -20.17 16.42
N ASN A 24 -2.08 -21.43 16.66
CA ASN A 24 -0.75 -21.82 17.16
C ASN A 24 0.40 -21.46 16.18
N ASP A 25 0.10 -20.76 15.08
CA ASP A 25 1.01 -20.48 13.99
C ASP A 25 1.58 -19.07 14.16
N LYS A 26 2.75 -19.00 14.81
CA LYS A 26 3.51 -17.75 15.10
C LYS A 26 3.92 -16.95 13.86
N TYR A 27 3.54 -17.41 12.66
CA TYR A 27 4.03 -16.93 11.37
C TYR A 27 2.91 -16.36 10.47
N LEU A 28 1.75 -15.99 11.03
CA LEU A 28 0.67 -15.34 10.27
C LEU A 28 0.85 -13.82 10.17
N VAL A 29 0.68 -13.30 8.96
CA VAL A 29 0.76 -11.87 8.62
C VAL A 29 -0.55 -11.44 7.96
N PRO A 30 -1.24 -10.40 8.44
CA PRO A 30 -2.44 -9.90 7.79
C PRO A 30 -2.10 -9.26 6.44
N ILE A 31 -3.00 -9.39 5.46
CA ILE A 31 -2.81 -8.87 4.11
C ILE A 31 -3.63 -7.59 3.91
N GLY A 32 -2.93 -6.49 3.60
CA GLY A 32 -3.48 -5.21 3.20
C GLY A 32 -3.41 -5.03 1.68
N VAL A 33 -4.53 -4.68 1.06
CA VAL A 33 -4.61 -4.41 -0.39
C VAL A 33 -4.52 -2.91 -0.62
N SER A 34 -3.53 -2.49 -1.39
CA SER A 34 -3.29 -1.10 -1.72
C SER A 34 -3.93 -0.77 -3.07
N GLY A 35 -4.96 0.06 -3.05
CA GLY A 35 -5.47 0.70 -4.26
C GLY A 35 -4.48 1.71 -4.80
N ARG A 36 -4.66 2.10 -6.07
CA ARG A 36 -3.92 3.22 -6.67
C ARG A 36 -4.06 4.49 -5.84
N HIS A 37 -2.96 5.17 -5.60
CA HIS A 37 -2.96 6.35 -4.75
C HIS A 37 -1.75 7.26 -5.01
N CYS A 38 -1.79 8.44 -4.41
CA CYS A 38 -0.73 9.43 -4.50
C CYS A 38 -0.34 9.96 -3.12
N HIS A 39 0.96 10.16 -2.90
CA HIS A 39 1.50 10.97 -1.82
C HIS A 39 1.98 12.29 -2.43
N LEU A 40 1.63 13.42 -1.83
CA LEU A 40 1.98 14.74 -2.36
C LEU A 40 2.95 15.49 -1.44
N THR A 41 3.79 16.33 -2.04
CA THR A 41 4.45 17.41 -1.28
C THR A 41 3.47 18.54 -0.97
N LYS A 42 3.79 19.38 0.00
CA LYS A 42 3.02 20.60 0.30
C LYS A 42 2.91 21.52 -0.93
N SER A 43 4.03 21.79 -1.61
CA SER A 43 4.04 22.65 -2.80
C SER A 43 3.17 22.10 -3.94
N ASP A 44 3.21 20.78 -4.16
CA ASP A 44 2.40 20.16 -5.21
C ASP A 44 0.92 20.12 -4.84
N PHE A 45 0.61 19.87 -3.57
CA PHE A 45 -0.77 19.98 -3.07
C PHE A 45 -1.33 21.39 -3.29
N GLU A 46 -0.58 22.44 -2.95
CA GLU A 46 -1.00 23.83 -3.15
C GLU A 46 -1.21 24.17 -4.64
N LYS A 47 -0.38 23.65 -5.55
CA LYS A 47 -0.59 23.83 -7.01
C LYS A 47 -1.87 23.14 -7.50
N LEU A 48 -2.19 21.98 -6.92
CA LEU A 48 -3.33 21.16 -7.35
C LEU A 48 -4.65 21.62 -6.73
N PHE A 49 -4.64 22.15 -5.49
CA PHE A 49 -5.82 22.45 -4.69
C PHE A 49 -5.95 23.92 -4.24
N GLY A 50 -4.90 24.73 -4.37
CA GLY A 50 -4.82 26.14 -3.92
C GLY A 50 -4.02 26.32 -2.63
N SER A 51 -3.44 27.51 -2.43
CA SER A 51 -2.58 27.84 -1.27
C SER A 51 -3.27 27.75 0.09
N GLU A 52 -4.57 28.09 0.11
CA GLU A 52 -5.38 28.08 1.33
C GLU A 52 -6.00 26.70 1.63
N ALA A 53 -5.79 25.71 0.76
CA ALA A 53 -6.33 24.38 0.96
C ALA A 53 -5.53 23.60 2.01
N SER A 54 -6.22 22.75 2.77
CA SER A 54 -5.58 21.76 3.64
C SER A 54 -6.07 20.37 3.31
N LEU A 55 -5.19 19.37 3.46
CA LEU A 55 -5.53 17.97 3.23
C LEU A 55 -6.47 17.50 4.34
N THR A 56 -7.66 17.01 3.99
CA THR A 56 -8.66 16.63 4.98
C THR A 56 -8.73 15.12 5.15
N LYS A 57 -8.76 14.65 6.40
CA LYS A 57 -8.78 13.22 6.71
C LYS A 57 -10.17 12.63 6.41
N LYS A 58 -10.17 11.52 5.65
CA LYS A 58 -11.36 10.69 5.41
C LYS A 58 -11.41 9.49 6.36
N ALA A 59 -10.32 8.72 6.43
CA ALA A 59 -10.21 7.51 7.26
C ALA A 59 -8.75 7.23 7.61
N ASP A 60 -8.50 6.67 8.79
CA ASP A 60 -7.17 6.17 9.14
C ASP A 60 -6.80 4.94 8.30
N LEU A 61 -5.50 4.77 8.08
CA LEU A 61 -4.95 3.54 7.52
C LEU A 61 -4.36 2.68 8.64
N SER A 62 -4.04 1.42 8.31
CA SER A 62 -3.43 0.46 9.23
C SER A 62 -2.12 0.97 9.84
N GLN A 63 -1.30 1.66 9.05
CA GLN A 63 -0.02 2.18 9.48
C GLN A 63 -0.21 3.49 10.29
N PRO A 64 0.30 3.57 11.53
CA PRO A 64 0.11 4.70 12.42
C PRO A 64 0.40 6.06 11.79
N GLY A 65 -0.56 6.98 11.94
CA GLY A 65 -0.47 8.35 11.44
C GLY A 65 -0.64 8.50 9.93
N GLN A 66 -0.81 7.41 9.17
CA GLN A 66 -1.19 7.48 7.75
C GLN A 66 -2.72 7.51 7.62
N PHE A 67 -3.24 8.27 6.64
CA PHE A 67 -4.67 8.37 6.42
C PHE A 67 -5.03 8.50 4.94
N ALA A 68 -6.20 8.00 4.55
CA ALA A 68 -6.81 8.35 3.28
C ALA A 68 -7.44 9.74 3.40
N ALA A 69 -7.16 10.64 2.46
CA ALA A 69 -7.71 11.98 2.44
C ALA A 69 -9.07 12.04 1.71
N ASN A 70 -9.90 13.08 1.89
CA ASN A 70 -11.10 13.25 1.06
C ASN A 70 -10.74 13.63 -0.37
N GLU A 71 -9.61 14.31 -0.54
CA GLU A 71 -9.12 14.79 -1.82
C GLU A 71 -8.68 13.63 -2.72
N THR A 72 -8.94 13.82 -4.02
CA THR A 72 -8.53 12.92 -5.08
C THR A 72 -8.00 13.70 -6.27
N VAL A 73 -7.13 13.09 -7.05
CA VAL A 73 -6.56 13.65 -8.28
C VAL A 73 -6.89 12.76 -9.48
N THR A 74 -6.69 13.31 -10.67
CA THR A 74 -6.64 12.53 -11.91
C THR A 74 -5.18 12.32 -12.31
N ILE A 75 -4.82 11.09 -12.63
CA ILE A 75 -3.51 10.71 -13.15
C ILE A 75 -3.66 10.52 -14.66
N ALA A 76 -2.85 11.24 -15.45
CA ALA A 76 -2.91 11.20 -16.91
C ALA A 76 -1.58 10.76 -17.51
N GLY A 77 -1.66 9.83 -18.47
CA GLY A 77 -0.55 9.36 -19.29
C GLY A 77 -0.88 9.46 -20.79
N PRO A 78 0.03 9.04 -21.67
CA PRO A 78 -0.11 9.22 -23.12
C PRO A 78 -1.36 8.58 -23.73
N LYS A 79 -1.85 7.48 -23.17
CA LYS A 79 -3.00 6.72 -23.72
C LYS A 79 -4.33 7.07 -23.07
N GLY A 80 -4.31 7.65 -21.87
CA GLY A 80 -5.54 7.92 -21.14
C GLY A 80 -5.30 8.42 -19.72
N SER A 81 -6.37 8.40 -18.92
CA SER A 81 -6.34 8.90 -17.56
C SER A 81 -7.11 8.00 -16.60
N ILE A 82 -6.79 8.14 -15.32
CA ILE A 82 -7.47 7.50 -14.21
C ILE A 82 -7.90 8.59 -13.24
N GLN A 83 -9.22 8.72 -13.07
CA GLN A 83 -9.83 9.69 -12.17
C GLN A 83 -9.96 9.10 -10.75
N ASN A 84 -10.27 9.98 -9.79
CA ASN A 84 -10.56 9.61 -8.40
C ASN A 84 -9.41 8.84 -7.71
N VAL A 85 -8.16 9.15 -8.06
CA VAL A 85 -6.98 8.57 -7.40
C VAL A 85 -6.82 9.23 -6.03
N ARG A 86 -6.85 8.41 -4.98
CA ARG A 86 -6.86 8.85 -3.59
C ARG A 86 -5.52 9.48 -3.20
N ILE A 87 -5.54 10.59 -2.48
CA ILE A 87 -4.35 11.11 -1.81
C ILE A 87 -4.23 10.46 -0.44
N LEU A 88 -3.03 9.97 -0.10
CA LEU A 88 -2.69 9.52 1.24
C LEU A 88 -1.90 10.60 1.97
N GLY A 89 -2.31 10.85 3.21
CA GLY A 89 -1.67 11.77 4.12
C GLY A 89 -0.83 11.04 5.18
N PRO A 90 0.07 11.78 5.88
CA PRO A 90 0.31 13.20 5.72
C PRO A 90 1.12 13.53 4.45
N LEU A 91 1.16 14.81 4.10
CA LEU A 91 2.00 15.30 2.99
C LEU A 91 3.46 14.93 3.24
N ARG A 92 4.16 14.50 2.17
CA ARG A 92 5.52 13.96 2.23
C ARG A 92 6.55 14.94 1.67
N ARG A 93 7.82 14.58 1.77
CA ARG A 93 8.94 15.35 1.18
C ARG A 93 9.07 15.19 -0.34
N LYS A 94 8.52 14.11 -0.89
CA LYS A 94 8.51 13.84 -2.34
C LYS A 94 7.11 13.40 -2.76
N THR A 95 6.71 13.83 -3.94
CA THR A 95 5.48 13.37 -4.57
C THR A 95 5.72 11.99 -5.19
N GLN A 96 4.79 11.07 -4.99
CA GLN A 96 4.86 9.68 -5.45
C GLN A 96 3.48 9.22 -5.87
N VAL A 97 3.40 8.46 -6.96
CA VAL A 97 2.18 7.83 -7.45
C VAL A 97 2.41 6.33 -7.55
N GLU A 98 1.54 5.56 -6.91
CA GLU A 98 1.57 4.10 -6.89
C GLU A 98 0.36 3.58 -7.64
N ILE A 99 0.61 2.75 -8.65
CA ILE A 99 -0.42 2.15 -9.51
C ILE A 99 -0.14 0.67 -9.74
N SER A 100 -1.14 -0.08 -10.22
CA SER A 100 -0.91 -1.47 -10.65
C SER A 100 -0.38 -1.57 -12.09
N LEU A 101 0.05 -2.77 -12.50
CA LEU A 101 0.42 -3.04 -13.89
C LEU A 101 -0.77 -2.82 -14.85
N THR A 102 -1.98 -3.15 -14.43
CA THR A 102 -3.21 -2.90 -15.19
C THR A 102 -3.44 -1.41 -15.42
N ASP A 103 -3.23 -0.59 -14.39
CA ASP A 103 -3.33 0.87 -14.51
C ASP A 103 -2.27 1.44 -15.47
N ALA A 104 -1.04 0.91 -15.42
CA ALA A 104 0.04 1.33 -16.31
C ALA A 104 -0.33 1.13 -17.79
N ARG A 105 -0.95 -0.02 -18.12
CA ARG A 105 -1.46 -0.31 -19.49
C ARG A 105 -2.55 0.65 -19.93
N LYS A 106 -3.41 1.09 -19.00
CA LYS A 106 -4.48 2.06 -19.27
C LYS A 106 -3.91 3.45 -19.54
N LEU A 107 -2.92 3.86 -18.76
CA LEU A 107 -2.24 5.14 -18.90
C LEU A 107 -1.28 5.18 -20.10
N GLY A 108 -0.79 4.03 -20.57
CA GLY A 108 0.18 3.94 -21.66
C GLY A 108 1.60 4.27 -21.21
N VAL A 109 1.98 3.81 -20.01
CA VAL A 109 3.28 4.06 -19.38
C VAL A 109 3.89 2.74 -18.88
N THR A 110 5.20 2.75 -18.64
CA THR A 110 5.95 1.57 -18.18
C THR A 110 6.77 1.90 -16.92
N PRO A 111 6.11 2.22 -15.79
CA PRO A 111 6.80 2.47 -14.52
C PRO A 111 7.56 1.23 -14.04
N PRO A 112 8.69 1.40 -13.34
CA PRO A 112 9.39 0.29 -12.72
C PRO A 112 8.62 -0.21 -11.49
N ILE A 113 8.84 -1.49 -11.13
CA ILE A 113 8.43 -2.05 -9.84
C ILE A 113 9.46 -1.62 -8.79
N ARG A 114 9.00 -0.92 -7.75
CA ARG A 114 9.87 -0.30 -6.74
C ARG A 114 9.23 -0.29 -5.36
N GLU A 115 10.07 -0.16 -4.35
CA GLU A 115 9.65 0.20 -3.01
C GLU A 115 9.23 1.67 -2.93
N SER A 116 8.28 1.98 -2.04
CA SER A 116 7.91 3.37 -1.75
C SER A 116 9.14 4.16 -1.28
N GLY A 117 9.45 5.25 -2.00
CA GLY A 117 10.61 6.11 -1.78
C GLY A 117 11.69 5.98 -2.85
N GLU A 118 11.75 4.86 -3.58
CA GLU A 118 12.75 4.58 -4.62
C GLU A 118 12.32 5.14 -5.99
N LEU A 119 12.35 6.48 -6.10
CA LEU A 119 11.77 7.22 -7.24
C LEU A 119 12.74 7.57 -8.37
N MET A 120 14.04 7.38 -8.18
CA MET A 120 15.05 7.70 -9.20
C MET A 120 14.80 6.87 -10.47
N ASP A 121 14.84 7.52 -11.63
CA ASP A 121 14.57 6.94 -12.95
C ASP A 121 13.19 6.27 -13.06
N SER A 122 12.23 6.69 -12.24
CA SER A 122 10.84 6.22 -12.34
C SER A 122 10.08 6.97 -13.44
N SER A 123 8.93 6.41 -13.86
CA SER A 123 8.23 6.98 -15.02
C SER A 123 7.68 8.38 -14.75
N PRO A 124 7.64 9.25 -15.77
CA PRO A 124 6.97 10.52 -15.69
C PRO A 124 5.45 10.35 -15.72
N VAL A 125 4.73 11.32 -15.15
CA VAL A 125 3.27 11.34 -15.17
C VAL A 125 2.70 12.73 -14.92
N THR A 126 1.52 13.02 -15.46
CA THR A 126 0.78 14.26 -15.15
C THR A 126 -0.25 13.99 -14.06
N ILE A 127 -0.27 14.86 -13.04
CA ILE A 127 -1.28 14.85 -11.97
C ILE A 127 -2.15 16.10 -12.13
N ILE A 128 -3.46 15.92 -12.12
CA ILE A 128 -4.44 16.98 -12.34
C ILE A 128 -5.35 17.06 -11.11
N GLY A 129 -5.38 18.23 -10.49
CA GLY A 129 -6.24 18.59 -9.38
C GLY A 129 -7.28 19.64 -9.79
N PRO A 130 -8.16 20.05 -8.87
CA PRO A 130 -9.24 20.99 -9.17
C PRO A 130 -8.77 22.42 -9.51
N LYS A 131 -7.56 22.83 -9.10
CA LYS A 131 -7.02 24.18 -9.32
C LYS A 131 -5.84 24.24 -10.29
N GLY A 132 -5.33 23.11 -10.72
CA GLY A 132 -4.18 23.06 -11.60
C GLY A 132 -3.70 21.65 -11.90
N SER A 133 -2.57 21.56 -12.59
CA SER A 133 -1.91 20.32 -12.93
C SER A 133 -0.40 20.45 -12.76
N ILE A 134 0.26 19.34 -12.47
CA ILE A 134 1.72 19.24 -12.42
C ILE A 134 2.19 18.10 -13.31
N TYR A 135 3.36 18.28 -13.92
CA TYR A 135 4.09 17.22 -14.61
C TYR A 135 5.24 16.75 -13.74
N LEU A 136 5.21 15.49 -13.33
CA LEU A 136 6.33 14.84 -12.64
C LEU A 136 7.24 14.21 -13.67
N LYS A 137 8.52 14.60 -13.64
CA LYS A 137 9.55 13.93 -14.46
C LYS A 137 9.85 12.52 -13.94
N GLU A 138 9.79 12.35 -12.62
CA GLU A 138 9.95 11.10 -11.90
C GLU A 138 8.95 11.09 -10.74
N GLY A 139 8.39 9.92 -10.43
CA GLY A 139 7.48 9.73 -9.30
C GLY A 139 6.45 8.63 -9.48
N LEU A 140 6.28 8.06 -10.69
CA LEU A 140 5.33 6.98 -10.94
C LEU A 140 5.99 5.61 -10.87
N ILE A 141 5.50 4.76 -9.96
CA ILE A 141 5.98 3.40 -9.73
C ILE A 141 4.83 2.38 -9.68
N ILE A 142 5.17 1.11 -9.90
CA ILE A 142 4.35 -0.01 -9.43
C ILE A 142 4.87 -0.41 -8.06
N ALA A 143 3.98 -0.47 -7.07
CA ALA A 143 4.36 -0.77 -5.70
C ALA A 143 4.83 -2.23 -5.59
N GLN A 144 6.04 -2.43 -5.07
CA GLN A 144 6.56 -3.75 -4.78
C GLN A 144 5.94 -4.29 -3.47
N ALA A 145 5.52 -5.56 -3.48
CA ALA A 145 5.03 -6.24 -2.29
C ALA A 145 6.05 -6.21 -1.14
N HIS A 146 5.59 -5.86 0.06
CA HIS A 146 6.43 -5.75 1.25
C HIS A 146 5.64 -6.00 2.53
N ILE A 147 6.34 -6.23 3.64
CA ILE A 147 5.76 -6.40 4.97
C ILE A 147 6.28 -5.30 5.87
N HIS A 148 5.38 -4.55 6.48
CA HIS A 148 5.68 -3.68 7.60
C HIS A 148 5.73 -4.53 8.88
N MET A 149 6.75 -4.33 9.70
CA MET A 149 6.90 -4.97 11.00
C MET A 149 7.41 -3.97 12.04
N ASN A 150 6.95 -4.10 13.28
CA ASN A 150 7.68 -3.50 14.40
C ASN A 150 8.87 -4.39 14.81
N PRO A 151 9.80 -3.91 15.67
CA PRO A 151 10.94 -4.71 16.10
C PRO A 151 10.57 -6.01 16.81
N GLU A 152 9.48 -6.04 17.58
CA GLU A 152 9.02 -7.23 18.30
C GLU A 152 8.52 -8.31 17.34
N ASP A 153 7.78 -7.90 16.31
CA ASP A 153 7.37 -8.75 15.20
C ASP A 153 8.59 -9.32 14.48
N ALA A 154 9.57 -8.49 14.10
CA ALA A 154 10.77 -8.95 13.42
C ALA A 154 11.50 -10.05 14.23
N VAL A 155 11.60 -9.88 15.56
CA VAL A 155 12.12 -10.91 16.47
C VAL A 155 11.24 -12.15 16.48
N ARG A 156 9.91 -12.00 16.59
CA ARG A 156 8.94 -13.11 16.58
C ARG A 156 9.02 -13.95 15.30
N PHE A 157 9.15 -13.31 14.14
CA PHE A 157 9.27 -13.96 12.83
C PHE A 157 10.71 -14.40 12.50
N ASN A 158 11.69 -14.05 13.34
CA ASN A 158 13.12 -14.31 13.13
C ASN A 158 13.65 -13.76 11.79
N VAL A 159 13.29 -12.51 11.48
CA VAL A 159 13.70 -11.78 10.27
C VAL A 159 14.32 -10.43 10.65
N LYS A 160 15.02 -9.81 9.71
CA LYS A 160 15.62 -8.48 9.88
C LYS A 160 15.09 -7.48 8.84
N ASP A 161 15.28 -6.20 9.13
CA ASP A 161 15.02 -5.14 8.16
C ASP A 161 15.80 -5.39 6.85
N GLY A 162 15.13 -5.20 5.72
CA GLY A 162 15.69 -5.41 4.39
C GLY A 162 15.77 -6.87 3.94
N GLU A 163 15.44 -7.84 4.80
CA GLU A 163 15.43 -9.25 4.43
C GLU A 163 14.28 -9.59 3.47
N PHE A 164 14.47 -10.61 2.64
CA PHE A 164 13.45 -11.13 1.74
C PHE A 164 12.87 -12.44 2.25
N VAL A 165 11.55 -12.57 2.20
CA VAL A 165 10.82 -13.75 2.64
C VAL A 165 9.89 -14.28 1.55
N ARG A 166 9.36 -15.48 1.75
CA ARG A 166 8.22 -16.01 1.01
C ARG A 166 6.96 -15.83 1.85
N VAL A 167 5.85 -15.47 1.22
CA VAL A 167 4.53 -15.45 1.88
C VAL A 167 3.55 -16.27 1.08
N LYS A 168 2.99 -17.33 1.68
CA LYS A 168 1.89 -18.10 1.09
C LYS A 168 0.57 -17.53 1.57
N ILE A 169 -0.25 -17.03 0.66
CA ILE A 169 -1.60 -16.57 1.00
C ILE A 169 -2.44 -17.76 1.42
N ILE A 170 -3.11 -17.65 2.57
CA ILE A 170 -4.05 -18.66 3.06
C ILE A 170 -5.38 -18.40 2.34
N ASN A 171 -5.52 -19.04 1.18
CA ASN A 171 -6.73 -19.02 0.38
C ASN A 171 -6.90 -20.41 -0.27
N GLU A 172 -8.06 -21.02 -0.06
CA GLU A 172 -8.38 -22.35 -0.61
C GLU A 172 -8.65 -22.31 -2.13
N SER A 173 -9.33 -21.25 -2.60
CA SER A 173 -9.73 -21.09 -3.99
C SER A 173 -8.56 -20.74 -4.90
N ARG A 174 -7.62 -19.90 -4.42
CA ARG A 174 -6.45 -19.43 -5.19
C ARG A 174 -5.18 -19.41 -4.34
N PRO A 175 -4.56 -20.58 -4.07
CA PRO A 175 -3.31 -20.62 -3.31
C PRO A 175 -2.17 -20.03 -4.13
N ILE A 176 -1.63 -18.89 -3.68
CA ILE A 176 -0.48 -18.22 -4.28
C ILE A 176 0.59 -17.98 -3.23
N SER A 177 1.85 -18.16 -3.63
CA SER A 177 3.01 -17.74 -2.86
C SER A 177 3.68 -16.56 -3.55
N PHE A 178 3.93 -15.51 -2.78
CA PHE A 178 4.79 -14.40 -3.16
C PHE A 178 6.22 -14.73 -2.75
N GLU A 179 7.14 -14.70 -3.70
CA GLU A 179 8.57 -14.83 -3.46
C GLU A 179 9.22 -13.45 -3.35
N LYS A 180 10.35 -13.37 -2.64
CA LYS A 180 11.14 -12.13 -2.50
C LYS A 180 10.30 -10.94 -2.01
N VAL A 181 9.45 -11.17 -1.02
CA VAL A 181 8.70 -10.11 -0.33
C VAL A 181 9.65 -9.44 0.67
N LYS A 182 9.82 -8.11 0.56
CA LYS A 182 10.76 -7.40 1.44
C LYS A 182 10.16 -7.14 2.82
N VAL A 183 10.94 -7.38 3.86
CA VAL A 183 10.63 -7.00 5.24
C VAL A 183 11.15 -5.59 5.51
N ARG A 184 10.29 -4.75 6.09
CA ARG A 184 10.61 -3.39 6.52
C ARG A 184 10.30 -3.24 7.99
N VAL A 185 11.30 -2.94 8.80
CA VAL A 185 11.18 -2.87 10.26
C VAL A 185 11.27 -1.42 10.73
N SER A 186 10.27 -0.99 11.49
CA SER A 186 10.26 0.33 12.12
C SER A 186 9.45 0.30 13.40
N PRO A 187 9.83 1.02 14.47
CA PRO A 187 8.99 1.14 15.67
C PRO A 187 7.61 1.77 15.39
N ASN A 188 7.44 2.46 14.25
CA ASN A 188 6.19 3.10 13.84
C ASN A 188 5.31 2.22 12.94
N PHE A 189 5.71 0.98 12.69
CA PHE A 189 4.95 0.07 11.83
C PHE A 189 4.03 -0.85 12.63
N VAL A 190 2.92 -1.20 12.00
CA VAL A 190 2.02 -2.27 12.45
C VAL A 190 2.16 -3.42 11.46
N LEU A 191 2.20 -4.66 11.97
CA LEU A 191 2.34 -5.84 11.13
C LEU A 191 1.27 -5.89 10.04
N GLU A 192 1.68 -5.76 8.78
CA GLU A 192 0.79 -5.94 7.62
C GLU A 192 1.65 -6.15 6.36
N MET A 193 1.26 -7.11 5.52
CA MET A 193 1.80 -7.26 4.18
C MET A 193 0.99 -6.41 3.22
N HIS A 194 1.64 -5.53 2.48
CA HIS A 194 1.00 -4.69 1.48
C HIS A 194 1.26 -5.25 0.09
N ILE A 195 0.18 -5.45 -0.67
CA ILE A 195 0.18 -5.86 -2.09
C ILE A 195 -0.71 -4.93 -2.89
N ASP A 196 -0.50 -4.85 -4.20
CA ASP A 196 -1.37 -4.07 -5.09
C ASP A 196 -2.67 -4.82 -5.44
N THR A 197 -3.57 -4.15 -6.17
CA THR A 197 -4.86 -4.76 -6.57
C THR A 197 -4.71 -5.91 -7.57
N ASP A 198 -3.69 -5.90 -8.44
CA ASP A 198 -3.48 -6.97 -9.41
C ASP A 198 -3.00 -8.24 -8.68
N GLU A 199 -2.08 -8.09 -7.73
CA GLU A 199 -1.59 -9.14 -6.84
C GLU A 199 -2.71 -9.71 -5.96
N ALA A 200 -3.53 -8.84 -5.36
CA ALA A 200 -4.67 -9.25 -4.54
C ALA A 200 -5.72 -10.02 -5.35
N ASN A 201 -6.05 -9.53 -6.55
CA ASN A 201 -6.99 -10.20 -7.45
C ASN A 201 -6.45 -11.56 -7.91
N ALA A 202 -5.14 -11.68 -8.14
CA ALA A 202 -4.51 -12.95 -8.48
C ALA A 202 -4.67 -13.99 -7.35
N ALA A 203 -4.62 -13.59 -6.09
CA ALA A 203 -4.76 -14.49 -4.95
C ALA A 203 -6.18 -14.54 -4.34
N ASP A 204 -7.18 -13.94 -5.00
CA ASP A 204 -8.56 -13.79 -4.48
C ASP A 204 -8.61 -13.28 -3.03
N VAL A 205 -7.79 -12.28 -2.71
CA VAL A 205 -7.65 -11.75 -1.36
C VAL A 205 -8.92 -11.01 -0.95
N LYS A 206 -9.47 -11.40 0.20
CA LYS A 206 -10.66 -10.79 0.83
C LYS A 206 -10.28 -10.09 2.14
N PRO A 207 -11.09 -9.15 2.65
CA PRO A 207 -10.89 -8.60 3.99
C PRO A 207 -10.71 -9.71 5.04
N GLY A 208 -9.68 -9.57 5.89
CA GLY A 208 -9.35 -10.59 6.90
C GLY A 208 -8.50 -11.75 6.39
N THR A 209 -8.00 -11.71 5.15
CA THR A 209 -7.05 -12.72 4.66
C THR A 209 -5.69 -12.60 5.36
N PHE A 210 -5.10 -13.75 5.68
CA PHE A 210 -3.75 -13.85 6.22
C PHE A 210 -2.83 -14.58 5.25
N GLY A 211 -1.54 -14.25 5.31
CA GLY A 211 -0.46 -15.01 4.70
C GLY A 211 0.37 -15.72 5.76
N LYS A 212 0.93 -16.88 5.42
CA LYS A 212 1.95 -17.55 6.23
C LYS A 212 3.33 -17.18 5.71
N LEU A 213 4.17 -16.62 6.59
CA LEU A 213 5.55 -16.24 6.29
C LEU A 213 6.49 -17.44 6.38
N PHE A 214 7.38 -17.55 5.39
CA PHE A 214 8.47 -18.52 5.35
C PHE A 214 9.78 -17.78 5.10
N LYS A 215 10.77 -17.99 5.97
CA LYS A 215 12.11 -17.46 5.79
C LYS A 215 12.80 -18.19 4.62
N LEU A 216 13.39 -17.44 3.69
CA LEU A 216 14.14 -18.05 2.59
C LEU A 216 15.37 -18.78 3.13
N GLY A 217 15.55 -20.05 2.74
CA GLY A 217 16.65 -20.90 3.23
C GLY A 217 16.38 -21.66 4.54
N GLY A 218 15.15 -21.62 5.09
CA GLY A 218 14.73 -22.55 6.14
C GLY A 218 14.41 -23.96 5.61
N PRO A 219 14.39 -25.00 6.45
CA PRO A 219 14.04 -26.35 6.01
C PRO A 219 12.61 -26.40 5.44
N ILE A 220 12.43 -27.18 4.37
CA ILE A 220 11.15 -27.51 3.73
C ILE A 220 10.36 -28.46 4.63
#